data_AF-A0A8K0CHP2-F1
#
_entry.id   AF-A0A8K0CHP2-F1
#
_cell.length_a   1.000
_cell.length_b   1.000
_cell.length_c   1.000
_cell.angle_alpha   90.00
_cell.angle_beta   90.00
_cell.angle_gamma   90.00
#
_symmetry.space_group_name_H-M   'P 1'
#
loop_
_entity.id
_entity.type
_entity.pdbx_description
1 polymer ?
#
loop_
_entity_poly.entity_id
_entity_poly.type
_entity_poly.pdbx_seq_one_letter_code
_entity_poly.pdbx_strand_id
1 'polypeptide(L)'
;MKVVLISGLNGACRRAELCSLKVDEIQDNGSMLIVTLKDRKTKKKRIFTVNSDCNGYELYKKYARLRPANVKHGRLFLYYKDNKCTSQTVEINSFAKIPHKNCMVFASSRCY
;
A
#
# COMPACT_ATOMS: atom_id res chain seq x y z
N MET A 1 0.08 -9.40 -2.26
CA MET A 1 0.77 -8.41 -1.39
C MET A 1 1.86 -7.60 -2.11
N LYS A 2 1.85 -7.50 -3.45
CA LYS A 2 2.85 -6.70 -4.20
C LYS A 2 2.63 -5.18 -4.05
N VAL A 3 1.36 -4.74 -3.96
CA VAL A 3 0.99 -3.33 -3.79
C VAL A 3 1.58 -2.70 -2.52
N VAL A 4 1.61 -3.44 -1.40
CA VAL A 4 2.20 -2.98 -0.14
C VAL A 4 3.68 -2.61 -0.30
N LEU A 5 4.43 -3.45 -1.04
CA LEU A 5 5.86 -3.22 -1.27
C LEU A 5 6.09 -1.98 -2.13
N ILE A 6 5.30 -1.81 -3.19
CA ILE A 6 5.41 -0.65 -4.08
C ILE A 6 5.07 0.64 -3.32
N SER A 7 4.00 0.65 -2.52
CA SER A 7 3.68 1.81 -1.68
C SER A 7 4.76 2.07 -0.62
N GLY A 8 5.35 1.02 -0.05
CA GLY A 8 6.45 1.11 0.90
C GLY A 8 7.72 1.71 0.27
N LEU A 9 8.08 1.28 -0.94
CA LEU A 9 9.25 1.74 -1.68
C LEU A 9 9.11 3.20 -2.13
N ASN A 10 7.97 3.55 -2.75
CA ASN A 10 7.74 4.91 -3.24
C ASN A 10 7.58 5.94 -2.11
N GLY A 11 6.88 5.58 -1.03
CA GLY A 11 6.62 6.49 0.08
C GLY A 11 7.65 6.44 1.21
N ALA A 12 8.62 5.51 1.16
CA ALA A 12 9.47 5.15 2.28
C ALA A 12 8.66 4.97 3.59
N CYS A 13 7.54 4.27 3.48
CA CYS A 13 6.53 4.18 4.54
C CYS A 13 6.98 3.21 5.64
N ARG A 14 6.79 3.58 6.90
CA ARG A 14 6.99 2.66 8.03
C ARG A 14 5.83 1.66 8.10
N ARG A 15 6.11 0.48 8.68
CA ARG A 15 5.10 -0.58 8.92
C ARG A 15 3.84 -0.09 9.65
N ALA A 16 3.99 0.84 10.60
CA ALA A 16 2.88 1.39 11.36
C ALA A 16 2.00 2.30 10.49
N GLU A 17 2.62 3.11 9.64
CA GLU A 17 1.94 4.03 8.71
C GLU A 17 1.13 3.23 7.68
N LEU A 18 1.75 2.20 7.09
CA LEU A 18 1.09 1.26 6.18
C LEU A 18 -0.09 0.54 6.85
N CYS A 19 0.08 0.09 8.09
CA CYS A 19 -0.99 -0.61 8.82
C CYS A 19 -2.18 0.30 9.15
N SER A 20 -1.96 1.60 9.33
CA SER A 20 -3.03 2.57 9.63
C SER A 20 -3.60 3.28 8.41
N LEU A 21 -3.04 3.04 7.23
CA LEU A 21 -3.43 3.71 5.99
C LEU A 21 -4.89 3.42 5.65
N LYS A 22 -5.63 4.48 5.32
CA LYS A 22 -7.05 4.40 4.97
C LYS A 22 -7.26 4.64 3.47
N VAL A 23 -8.41 4.18 2.97
CA VAL A 23 -8.81 4.38 1.58
C VAL A 23 -9.10 5.85 1.30
N ASP A 24 -9.73 6.57 2.23
CA ASP A 24 -10.00 8.01 2.12
C ASP A 24 -8.75 8.88 1.97
N GLU A 25 -7.59 8.37 2.37
CA GLU A 25 -6.31 9.08 2.24
C GLU A 25 -5.64 8.86 0.87
N ILE A 26 -6.30 8.11 -0.03
CA ILE A 26 -5.81 7.80 -1.36
C ILE A 26 -6.68 8.51 -2.38
N GLN A 27 -6.01 9.26 -3.26
CA GLN A 27 -6.63 9.93 -4.38
C GLN A 27 -6.12 9.30 -5.67
N ASP A 28 -7.05 8.81 -6.49
CA ASP A 28 -6.77 8.29 -7.83
C ASP A 28 -6.96 9.41 -8.84
N ASN A 29 -5.87 9.78 -9.53
CA ASN A 29 -5.88 10.85 -10.53
C ASN A 29 -5.88 10.29 -11.97
N GLY A 30 -6.29 9.03 -12.17
CA GLY A 30 -6.40 8.36 -13.47
C GLY A 30 -5.08 7.85 -14.06
N SER A 31 -3.96 8.53 -13.75
CA SER A 31 -2.61 8.18 -14.20
C SER A 31 -1.62 7.93 -13.05
N MET A 32 -1.93 8.48 -11.88
CA MET A 32 -1.07 8.48 -10.70
C MET A 32 -1.92 8.29 -9.45
N LEU A 33 -1.35 7.64 -8.44
CA LEU A 33 -1.96 7.48 -7.13
C LEU A 33 -1.31 8.43 -6.14
N ILE A 34 -2.09 9.35 -5.57
CA ILE A 34 -1.62 10.26 -4.53
C ILE A 34 -2.00 9.66 -3.18
N VAL A 35 -1.01 9.35 -2.35
CA VAL A 35 -1.21 8.76 -1.03
C VAL A 35 -0.82 9.76 0.05
N THR A 36 -1.78 10.08 0.93
CA THR A 36 -1.56 10.93 2.08
C THR A 36 -1.31 10.07 3.33
N LEU A 37 -0.14 10.19 3.92
CA LEU A 37 0.19 9.60 5.21
C LEU A 37 0.04 10.64 6.31
N LYS A 38 -0.69 10.29 7.37
CA LYS A 38 -0.75 11.07 8.60
C LYS A 38 0.10 10.35 9.66
N ASP A 39 1.23 10.93 10.03
CA ASP A 39 2.01 10.41 11.14
C ASP A 39 1.28 10.72 12.46
N ARG A 40 0.82 9.67 13.13
CA ARG A 40 0.04 9.79 14.37
C ARG A 40 0.88 10.32 15.54
N LYS A 41 2.20 10.12 15.54
CA LYS A 41 3.10 10.60 16.61
C LYS A 41 3.51 12.05 16.40
N THR A 42 3.89 12.41 15.18
CA THR A 42 4.45 13.76 14.91
C THR A 42 3.43 14.76 14.39
N LYS A 43 2.19 14.32 14.12
CA LYS A 43 1.11 15.08 13.44
C LYS A 43 1.51 15.62 12.06
N LYS A 44 2.66 15.22 11.52
CA LYS A 44 3.13 15.62 10.20
C LYS A 44 2.39 14.79 9.15
N LYS A 45 1.97 15.49 8.09
CA LYS A 45 1.41 14.84 6.90
C LYS A 45 2.53 14.70 5.88
N ARG A 46 2.64 13.52 5.27
CA ARG A 46 3.54 13.28 4.15
C ARG A 46 2.70 12.80 2.99
N ILE A 47 2.83 13.44 1.84
CA ILE A 47 2.15 13.05 0.61
C ILE A 47 3.21 12.47 -0.32
N PHE A 48 2.90 11.35 -0.95
CA PHE A 48 3.76 10.78 -1.98
C PHE A 48 2.90 10.28 -3.14
N THR A 49 3.50 10.26 -4.32
CA THR A 49 2.85 9.81 -5.53
C THR A 49 3.40 8.44 -5.91
N VAL A 50 2.51 7.53 -6.28
CA VAL A 50 2.86 6.26 -6.92
C VAL A 50 2.50 6.41 -8.39
N ASN A 51 3.53 6.49 -9.22
CA ASN A 51 3.37 6.59 -10.66
C ASN A 51 3.05 5.22 -11.29
N SER A 52 2.80 5.25 -12.58
CA SER A 52 2.84 4.08 -13.46
C SER A 52 4.24 3.45 -13.55
N ASP A 53 5.29 4.16 -13.12
CA ASP A 53 6.66 3.64 -13.05
C ASP A 53 6.68 2.35 -12.20
N CYS A 54 7.30 1.28 -12.73
CA CYS A 54 7.28 -0.06 -12.14
C CYS A 54 5.88 -0.71 -11.98
N ASN A 55 4.90 -0.33 -12.83
CA ASN A 55 3.52 -0.83 -12.84
C ASN A 55 2.76 -0.63 -11.51
N GLY A 56 3.15 0.36 -10.71
CA GLY A 56 2.56 0.60 -9.39
C GLY A 56 1.06 0.94 -9.45
N TYR A 57 0.70 1.86 -10.35
CA TYR A 57 -0.69 2.27 -10.57
C TYR A 57 -1.58 1.10 -11.03
N GLU A 58 -1.15 0.32 -12.02
CA GLU A 58 -1.93 -0.81 -12.55
C GLU A 58 -2.15 -1.92 -11.51
N LEU A 59 -1.11 -2.21 -10.71
CA LEU A 59 -1.20 -3.16 -9.62
C LEU A 59 -2.18 -2.70 -8.54
N TYR A 60 -2.17 -1.41 -8.21
CA TYR A 60 -3.16 -0.82 -7.31
C TYR A 60 -4.57 -0.93 -7.88
N LYS A 61 -4.78 -0.60 -9.17
CA LYS A 61 -6.09 -0.68 -9.82
C LYS A 61 -6.63 -2.11 -9.84
N LYS A 62 -5.79 -3.11 -10.09
CA LYS A 62 -6.15 -4.54 -9.97
C LYS A 62 -6.53 -4.89 -8.53
N TYR A 63 -5.79 -4.38 -7.55
CA TYR A 63 -6.11 -4.57 -6.13
C TYR A 63 -7.44 -3.93 -5.73
N ALA A 64 -7.71 -2.70 -6.17
CA ALA A 64 -8.95 -1.97 -5.90
C ALA A 64 -10.18 -2.73 -6.42
N ARG A 65 -10.10 -3.33 -7.61
CA ARG A 65 -11.18 -4.17 -8.18
C ARG A 65 -11.46 -5.45 -7.38
N LEU A 66 -10.41 -6.03 -6.77
CA LEU A 66 -10.53 -7.24 -5.95
C LEU A 66 -11.01 -6.95 -4.53
N ARG A 67 -11.01 -5.67 -4.11
CA ARG A 67 -11.35 -5.26 -2.76
C ARG A 67 -12.87 -5.34 -2.57
N PRO A 68 -13.38 -6.13 -1.60
CA PRO A 68 -14.81 -6.16 -1.32
C PRO A 68 -15.29 -4.78 -0.85
N ALA A 69 -16.48 -4.37 -1.29
CA ALA A 69 -17.09 -3.10 -0.85
C ALA A 69 -17.56 -3.16 0.61
N ASN A 70 -17.91 -4.35 1.11
CA ASN A 70 -18.52 -4.55 2.43
C ASN A 70 -17.48 -4.71 3.55
N VAL A 71 -16.60 -3.71 3.70
CA VAL A 71 -15.57 -3.69 4.75
C VAL A 71 -15.97 -2.68 5.81
N LYS A 72 -16.18 -3.16 7.04
CA LYS A 72 -16.63 -2.33 8.19
C LYS A 72 -15.61 -1.27 8.63
N HIS A 73 -14.36 -1.37 8.17
CA HIS A 73 -13.27 -0.48 8.56
C HIS A 73 -12.64 0.15 7.32
N GLY A 74 -12.17 1.39 7.47
CA GLY A 74 -11.59 2.17 6.37
C GLY A 74 -10.16 1.80 6.01
N ARG A 75 -9.59 0.69 6.51
CA ARG A 75 -8.18 0.35 6.22
C ARG A 75 -8.00 -0.03 4.75
N LEU A 76 -6.90 0.45 4.17
CA LEU A 76 -6.57 0.15 2.79
C LEU A 76 -6.23 -1.32 2.62
N PHE A 77 -5.24 -1.80 3.39
CA PHE A 77 -4.68 -3.13 3.22
C PHE A 77 -5.47 -4.18 3.98
N LEU A 78 -6.01 -5.11 3.20
CA LEU A 78 -6.75 -6.27 3.66
C LEU A 78 -5.97 -7.56 3.45
N TYR A 79 -6.28 -8.56 4.27
CA TYR A 79 -5.66 -9.87 4.16
C TYR A 79 -6.08 -10.54 2.84
N TYR A 80 -5.10 -11.06 2.11
CA TYR A 80 -5.30 -11.71 0.81
C TYR A 80 -4.93 -13.18 0.93
N LYS A 81 -5.88 -14.07 0.64
CA LYS A 81 -5.72 -15.52 0.71
C LYS A 81 -6.48 -16.15 -0.45
N ASP A 82 -5.93 -17.18 -1.07
CA ASP A 82 -6.59 -17.99 -2.11
C ASP A 82 -7.21 -17.14 -3.24
N ASN A 83 -6.42 -16.19 -3.74
CA ASN A 83 -6.80 -15.21 -4.76
C ASN A 83 -7.98 -14.28 -4.43
N LYS A 84 -8.39 -14.22 -3.16
CA LYS A 84 -9.50 -13.40 -2.68
C LYS A 84 -9.03 -12.41 -1.62
N CYS A 85 -9.62 -11.21 -1.67
CA CYS A 85 -9.41 -10.18 -0.67
C CYS A 85 -10.46 -10.38 0.44
N THR A 86 -10.01 -10.60 1.66
CA THR A 86 -10.91 -10.84 2.81
C THR A 86 -11.26 -9.52 3.51
N SER A 87 -12.29 -9.51 4.35
CA SER A 87 -12.64 -8.31 5.14
C SER A 87 -11.71 -8.06 6.34
N GLN A 88 -10.75 -8.96 6.60
CA GLN A 88 -9.84 -8.85 7.74
C GLN A 88 -8.71 -7.85 7.46
N THR A 89 -8.36 -7.06 8.47
CA THR A 89 -7.23 -6.12 8.39
C THR A 89 -5.89 -6.84 8.38
N VAL A 90 -4.91 -6.34 7.62
CA VAL A 90 -3.53 -6.79 7.79
C VAL A 90 -2.94 -6.21 9.09
N GLU A 91 -2.38 -7.08 9.92
CA GLU A 91 -1.71 -6.68 11.16
C GLU A 91 -0.27 -6.20 10.92
N ILE A 92 0.23 -5.34 11.81
CA ILE A 92 1.58 -4.77 11.75
C ILE A 92 2.70 -5.83 11.68
N ASN A 93 2.51 -6.98 12.33
CA ASN A 93 3.46 -8.09 12.32
C ASN A 93 3.45 -8.84 10.98
N SER A 94 2.31 -8.86 10.30
CA SER A 94 2.22 -9.44 8.96
C SER A 94 3.02 -8.60 7.96
N PHE A 95 3.01 -7.27 8.08
CA PHE A 95 3.83 -6.38 7.24
C PHE A 95 5.34 -6.64 7.38
N ALA A 96 5.82 -6.97 8.58
CA ALA A 96 7.23 -7.32 8.79
C ALA A 96 7.64 -8.61 8.07
N LYS A 97 6.69 -9.53 7.84
CA LYS A 97 6.93 -10.80 7.15
C LYS A 97 6.81 -10.70 5.62
N ILE A 98 6.27 -9.60 5.09
CA ILE A 98 6.10 -9.37 3.64
C ILE A 98 7.44 -9.35 2.90
N PRO A 99 8.48 -8.61 3.34
CA PRO A 99 9.79 -8.72 2.68
C PRO A 99 10.31 -10.15 2.80
N HIS A 100 10.23 -10.76 3.98
CA HIS A 100 10.81 -12.09 4.24
C HIS A 100 10.22 -13.23 3.39
N LYS A 101 8.99 -13.09 2.89
CA LYS A 101 8.34 -14.11 2.05
C LYS A 101 8.68 -14.02 0.56
N ASN A 102 9.34 -12.96 0.08
CA ASN A 102 9.74 -12.78 -1.35
C ASN A 102 10.86 -11.72 -1.53
N CYS A 103 11.90 -11.65 -0.67
CA CYS A 103 12.95 -10.63 -0.81
C CYS A 103 14.08 -11.09 -1.74
N MET A 104 13.85 -10.99 -3.05
CA MET A 104 14.81 -10.30 -3.92
C MET A 104 14.09 -9.05 -4.40
N VAL A 105 14.23 -7.96 -3.65
CA VAL A 105 14.02 -6.63 -4.23
C VAL A 105 15.42 -6.16 -4.57
N PHE A 106 15.70 -6.05 -5.87
CA PHE A 106 16.92 -5.46 -6.41
C PHE A 106 17.26 -4.20 -5.60
N ALA A 107 18.38 -4.28 -4.88
CA ALA A 107 19.15 -3.10 -4.61
C ALA A 107 19.59 -2.52 -5.97
N SER A 108 19.51 -1.19 -6.09
CA SER A 108 19.91 -0.39 -7.24
C SER A 108 18.92 -0.36 -8.41
N SER A 109 18.33 0.82 -8.64
CA SER A 109 18.61 1.63 -9.85
C SER A 109 17.87 2.96 -9.71
N ARG A 110 18.60 4.06 -9.87
CA ARG A 110 18.06 5.40 -10.11
C ARG A 110 16.89 5.32 -11.08
N CYS A 111 15.73 5.83 -10.68
CA CYS A 111 14.76 6.31 -11.64
C CYS A 111 15.33 7.63 -12.18
N TYR A 112 15.74 7.61 -13.44
CA TYR A 112 15.89 8.78 -14.31
C TYR A 112 14.75 8.73 -15.34
#